data_AF-A0A9D5ABK1-F1
#
_entry.id   AF-A0A9D5ABK1-F1
#
_cell.length_a   1.000
_cell.length_b   1.000
_cell.length_c   1.000
_cell.angle_alpha   90.00
_cell.angle_beta   90.00
_cell.angle_gamma   90.00
#
_symmetry.space_group_name_H-M   'P 1'
#
loop_
_entity.id
_entity.type
_entity.pdbx_description
1 polymer ?
#
loop_
_entity_poly.entity_id
_entity_poly.type
_entity_poly.pdbx_seq_one_letter_code
_entity_poly.pdbx_strand_id
1 'polypeptide(L)'
;MGFIRSYYWHWFVAAVLLAIHSGLLYGLYVPDWQFDVSAATSSLPPIDSGNVYKVNCSVRGDLGPACNSAGMIDRYILGLDHLYKKPVYRNLKECNMSSTGQVSDSSPSWCHAPFDPEGILSSITAAVSCIIGLQYGHILAHLEDHRGRINHWLGFSVSFLALGWFLAILGIPPNKSLYTVSYMLLSSAASGITFMALYVLVDVYGHRRLTSALEWMGKHSLSIFVLVSSNLAVIAIQGFYWRKPENNIIHLIVSRFHQK
;
A
#
# COMPACT_ATOMS: atom_id res chain seq x y z
N MET A 1 -11.21 -32.17 -1.98
CA MET A 1 -12.17 -31.73 -0.94
C MET A 1 -11.62 -31.73 0.49
N GLY A 2 -10.71 -32.64 0.89
CA GLY A 2 -10.25 -32.76 2.29
C GLY A 2 -9.43 -31.57 2.83
N PHE A 3 -8.62 -30.91 2.00
CA PHE A 3 -7.73 -29.83 2.42
C PHE A 3 -8.49 -28.59 2.95
N ILE A 4 -9.57 -28.19 2.27
CA ILE A 4 -10.37 -27.01 2.67
C ILE A 4 -11.08 -27.23 4.02
N ARG A 5 -11.48 -28.48 4.32
CA ARG A 5 -12.18 -28.82 5.57
C ARG A 5 -11.29 -28.69 6.80
N SER A 6 -9.97 -28.87 6.66
CA SER A 6 -9.02 -28.74 7.77
C SER A 6 -8.76 -27.28 8.18
N TYR A 7 -8.98 -26.32 7.28
CA TYR A 7 -8.68 -24.90 7.50
C TYR A 7 -9.92 -23.99 7.45
N TYR A 8 -11.11 -24.57 7.66
CA TYR A 8 -12.38 -23.83 7.63
C TYR A 8 -12.38 -22.64 8.60
N TRP A 9 -11.72 -22.77 9.75
CA TRP A 9 -11.65 -21.69 10.74
C TRP A 9 -10.91 -20.45 10.21
N HIS A 10 -9.86 -20.62 9.40
CA HIS A 10 -9.15 -19.49 8.78
C HIS A 10 -10.06 -18.73 7.81
N TRP A 11 -10.82 -19.47 6.99
CA TRP A 11 -11.78 -18.89 6.05
C TRP A 11 -12.96 -18.22 6.76
N PHE A 12 -13.41 -18.79 7.88
CA PHE A 12 -14.44 -18.19 8.72
C PHE A 12 -13.96 -16.85 9.30
N VAL A 13 -12.76 -16.80 9.88
CA VAL A 13 -12.17 -15.56 10.40
C VAL A 13 -12.01 -14.53 9.27
N ALA A 14 -11.50 -14.93 8.10
CA ALA A 14 -11.38 -14.05 6.95
C ALA A 14 -12.75 -13.47 6.52
N ALA A 15 -13.80 -14.30 6.47
CA ALA A 15 -15.15 -13.86 6.13
C ALA A 15 -15.72 -12.86 7.15
N VAL A 16 -15.50 -13.10 8.46
CA VAL A 16 -15.91 -12.18 9.53
C VAL A 16 -15.18 -10.84 9.40
N LEU A 17 -13.86 -10.85 9.19
CA LEU A 17 -13.08 -9.63 9.01
C LEU A 17 -13.53 -8.83 7.77
N LEU A 18 -13.82 -9.52 6.66
CA LEU A 18 -14.37 -8.87 5.47
C LEU A 18 -15.75 -8.28 5.70
N ALA A 19 -16.63 -8.98 6.42
CA ALA A 19 -17.95 -8.46 6.77
C ALA A 19 -17.85 -7.20 7.64
N ILE A 20 -16.93 -7.18 8.62
CA ILE A 20 -16.65 -6.00 9.45
C ILE A 20 -16.12 -4.86 8.58
N HIS A 21 -15.12 -5.12 7.73
CA HIS A 21 -14.55 -4.10 6.85
C HIS A 21 -15.61 -3.50 5.92
N SER A 22 -16.39 -4.33 5.22
CA SER A 22 -17.45 -3.84 4.34
C SER A 22 -18.56 -3.10 5.10
N GLY A 23 -18.95 -3.57 6.28
CA GLY A 23 -19.93 -2.91 7.13
C GLY A 23 -19.49 -1.52 7.57
N LEU A 24 -18.22 -1.37 7.97
CA LEU A 24 -17.64 -0.08 8.34
C LEU A 24 -17.45 0.83 7.13
N LEU A 25 -16.94 0.29 6.02
CA LEU A 25 -16.65 1.07 4.82
C LEU A 25 -17.92 1.67 4.21
N TYR A 26 -18.98 0.87 4.04
CA TYR A 26 -20.19 1.27 3.34
C TYR A 26 -21.34 1.71 4.26
N GLY A 27 -21.35 1.27 5.53
CA GLY A 27 -22.46 1.53 6.45
C GLY A 27 -22.38 2.85 7.22
N LEU A 28 -21.17 3.40 7.42
CA LEU A 28 -20.98 4.62 8.21
C LEU A 28 -21.32 5.89 7.43
N TYR A 29 -21.92 6.85 8.13
CA TYR A 29 -22.17 8.19 7.63
C TYR A 29 -21.00 9.11 7.95
N VAL A 30 -20.50 9.80 6.93
CA VAL A 30 -19.37 10.72 7.07
C VAL A 30 -19.90 12.16 7.08
N PRO A 31 -19.84 12.85 8.24
CA PRO A 31 -20.24 14.26 8.33
C PRO A 31 -19.18 15.18 7.72
N ASP A 32 -19.57 16.44 7.51
CA ASP A 32 -18.64 17.50 7.15
C ASP A 32 -17.61 17.71 8.25
N TRP A 33 -16.40 18.06 7.87
CA TRP A 33 -15.30 18.24 8.81
C TRP A 33 -14.37 19.37 8.35
N GLN A 34 -13.57 19.87 9.30
CA GLN A 34 -12.61 20.93 9.05
C GLN A 34 -11.28 20.57 9.68
N PHE A 35 -10.19 21.08 9.11
CA PHE A 35 -8.84 20.85 9.61
C PHE A 35 -7.94 22.05 9.33
N ASP A 36 -6.95 22.21 10.21
CA ASP A 36 -5.97 23.28 10.14
C ASP A 36 -4.66 22.71 9.65
N VAL A 37 -4.16 23.23 8.53
CA VAL A 37 -2.81 22.90 8.05
C VAL A 37 -1.86 23.95 8.61
N SER A 38 -1.36 23.74 9.82
CA SER A 38 -0.23 24.50 10.32
C SER A 38 0.97 24.24 9.40
N ALA A 39 1.34 25.23 8.59
CA ALA A 39 2.45 25.19 7.65
C ALA A 39 3.80 25.07 8.37
N ALA A 40 4.11 23.91 8.94
CA ALA A 40 5.42 23.62 9.55
C ALA A 40 6.49 23.30 8.49
N THR A 41 6.50 24.02 7.36
CA THR A 41 7.53 23.90 6.30
C THR A 41 8.21 25.21 5.93
N SER A 42 8.08 26.25 6.75
CA SER A 42 8.91 27.46 6.65
C SER A 42 9.58 27.75 7.98
N SER A 43 10.90 27.89 7.95
CA SER A 43 11.76 28.36 9.05
C SER A 43 11.56 29.86 9.33
N LEU A 44 10.30 30.29 9.48
CA LEU A 44 9.87 31.66 9.78
C LEU A 44 8.80 31.59 10.88
N PRO A 45 8.72 32.61 11.76
CA PRO A 45 7.85 32.59 12.92
C PRO A 45 6.37 32.50 12.53
N PRO A 46 5.50 31.98 13.42
CA PRO A 46 4.11 31.71 13.09
C PRO A 46 3.37 33.03 12.88
N ILE A 47 2.98 33.30 11.64
CA ILE A 47 1.93 34.28 11.35
C ILE A 47 0.61 33.52 11.49
N ASP A 48 -0.28 34.01 12.35
CA ASP A 48 -1.66 33.56 12.63
C ASP A 48 -2.55 33.50 11.37
N SER A 49 -2.20 32.62 10.44
CA SER A 49 -2.93 32.34 9.21
C SER A 49 -2.94 30.84 8.98
N GLY A 50 -3.45 30.10 9.96
CA GLY A 50 -3.89 28.74 9.71
C GLY A 50 -5.01 28.80 8.68
N ASN A 51 -4.75 28.41 7.44
CA ASN A 51 -5.82 28.23 6.46
C ASN A 51 -6.68 27.06 6.94
N VAL A 52 -7.83 27.37 7.55
CA VAL A 52 -8.83 26.40 7.96
C VAL A 52 -9.52 25.89 6.71
N TYR A 53 -9.32 24.60 6.38
CA TYR A 53 -9.98 23.98 5.24
C TYR A 53 -11.22 23.24 5.71
N LYS A 54 -12.37 23.56 5.12
CA LYS A 54 -13.63 22.84 5.35
C LYS A 54 -13.91 21.90 4.17
N VAL A 55 -14.21 20.64 4.47
CA VAL A 55 -14.56 19.61 3.49
C VAL A 55 -16.01 19.20 3.72
N ASN A 56 -16.83 19.41 2.70
CA ASN A 56 -18.23 19.03 2.72
C ASN A 56 -18.35 17.62 2.11
N CYS A 57 -18.84 16.67 2.92
CA CYS A 57 -18.99 15.28 2.54
C CYS A 57 -20.46 14.89 2.58
N SER A 58 -21.09 14.89 3.77
CA SER A 58 -22.51 14.54 3.98
C SER A 58 -22.98 13.28 3.23
N VAL A 59 -22.13 12.25 3.14
CA VAL A 59 -22.34 11.05 2.30
C VAL A 59 -22.20 9.74 3.09
N ARG A 60 -22.74 8.65 2.53
CA ARG A 60 -22.55 7.27 3.01
C ARG A 60 -21.89 6.43 1.92
N GLY A 61 -20.94 5.59 2.31
CA GLY A 61 -20.29 4.64 1.40
C GLY A 61 -19.53 5.27 0.24
N ASP A 62 -19.18 6.56 0.34
CA ASP A 62 -18.35 7.21 -0.66
C ASP A 62 -16.91 6.70 -0.57
N LEU A 63 -16.35 6.35 -1.73
CA LEU A 63 -14.98 5.87 -1.88
C LEU A 63 -14.05 6.98 -2.38
N GLY A 64 -14.55 8.21 -2.47
CA GLY A 64 -13.83 9.40 -2.88
C GLY A 64 -12.74 9.85 -1.90
N PRO A 65 -11.90 10.82 -2.32
CA PRO A 65 -10.89 11.41 -1.47
C PRO A 65 -11.53 12.21 -0.32
N ALA A 66 -10.92 12.14 0.88
CA ALA A 66 -11.30 12.86 2.11
C ALA A 66 -12.71 12.57 2.72
N CYS A 67 -13.67 12.08 1.94
CA CYS A 67 -15.05 11.82 2.37
C CYS A 67 -15.38 10.34 2.63
N ASN A 68 -14.37 9.48 2.58
CA ASN A 68 -14.50 8.07 2.92
C ASN A 68 -14.56 7.82 4.44
N SER A 69 -15.23 6.74 4.82
CA SER A 69 -15.40 6.31 6.22
C SER A 69 -14.10 5.78 6.82
N ALA A 70 -13.22 5.16 6.03
CA ALA A 70 -11.90 4.72 6.48
C ALA A 70 -11.09 5.89 7.08
N GLY A 71 -10.95 6.98 6.33
CA GLY A 71 -10.27 8.17 6.80
C GLY A 71 -10.99 8.83 7.97
N MET A 72 -12.33 8.74 8.06
CA MET A 72 -13.07 9.25 9.23
C MET A 72 -12.69 8.47 10.51
N ILE A 73 -12.64 7.14 10.42
CA ILE A 73 -12.23 6.28 11.53
C ILE A 73 -10.79 6.61 11.96
N ASP A 74 -9.87 6.73 11.00
CA ASP A 74 -8.47 7.04 11.28
C ASP A 74 -8.32 8.43 11.94
N ARG A 75 -9.05 9.43 11.46
CA ARG A 75 -9.08 10.78 12.06
C ARG A 75 -9.59 10.76 13.50
N TYR A 76 -10.58 9.93 13.80
CA TYR A 76 -11.18 9.86 15.13
C TYR A 76 -10.33 9.07 16.13
N ILE A 77 -9.71 7.97 15.69
CA ILE A 77 -8.96 7.07 16.57
C ILE A 77 -7.48 7.45 16.66
N LEU A 78 -6.84 7.73 15.53
CA LEU A 78 -5.40 8.04 15.47
C LEU A 78 -5.12 9.54 15.66
N GLY A 79 -6.09 10.39 15.30
CA GLY A 79 -5.95 11.85 15.35
C GLY A 79 -5.23 12.42 14.11
N LEU A 80 -5.50 13.70 13.80
CA LEU A 80 -5.01 14.36 12.59
C LEU A 80 -3.48 14.39 12.46
N ASP A 81 -2.76 14.42 13.59
CA ASP A 81 -1.29 14.48 13.62
C ASP A 81 -0.62 13.19 13.15
N HIS A 82 -1.31 12.05 13.23
CA HIS A 82 -0.80 10.75 12.80
C HIS A 82 -0.94 10.55 11.28
N LEU A 83 -1.90 11.22 10.64
CA LEU A 83 -2.19 11.00 9.23
C LEU A 83 -1.10 11.59 8.32
N TYR A 84 -0.85 10.93 7.19
CA TYR A 84 0.10 11.46 6.21
C TYR A 84 -0.38 12.80 5.64
N LYS A 85 0.46 13.83 5.82
CA LYS A 85 0.24 15.19 5.29
C LYS A 85 0.38 15.31 3.77
N LYS A 86 0.99 14.30 3.13
CA LYS A 86 1.17 14.23 1.67
C LYS A 86 0.56 12.94 1.13
N PRO A 87 -0.77 12.81 1.14
CA PRO A 87 -1.43 11.59 0.68
C PRO A 87 -1.40 11.48 -0.85
N VAL A 88 -1.60 10.25 -1.34
CA VAL A 88 -1.54 9.92 -2.77
C VAL A 88 -2.54 10.72 -3.60
N TYR A 89 -3.71 11.05 -3.05
CA TYR A 89 -4.72 11.80 -3.80
C TYR A 89 -4.31 13.23 -4.13
N ARG A 90 -3.29 13.78 -3.47
CA ARG A 90 -2.72 15.08 -3.83
C ARG A 90 -2.11 15.10 -5.23
N ASN A 91 -1.79 13.92 -5.78
CA ASN A 91 -1.25 13.76 -7.12
C ASN A 91 -2.35 13.60 -8.19
N LEU A 92 -3.63 13.68 -7.80
CA LEU A 92 -4.72 13.74 -8.77
C LEU A 92 -4.63 15.04 -9.59
N LYS A 93 -5.09 14.99 -10.85
CA LYS A 93 -5.00 16.12 -11.79
C LYS A 93 -5.77 17.34 -11.27
N GLU A 94 -6.82 17.08 -10.50
CA GLU A 94 -7.71 18.03 -9.85
C GLU A 94 -6.99 18.92 -8.82
N CYS A 95 -5.85 18.46 -8.26
CA CYS A 95 -5.10 19.20 -7.24
C CYS A 95 -3.95 20.07 -7.80
N ASN A 96 -3.84 20.19 -9.14
CA ASN A 96 -2.91 21.06 -9.88
C ASN A 96 -1.58 21.36 -9.14
N MET A 97 -0.74 20.33 -8.97
CA MET A 97 0.49 20.41 -8.18
C MET A 97 1.59 21.13 -8.96
N SER A 98 2.24 22.12 -8.32
CA SER A 98 3.40 22.81 -8.88
C SER A 98 4.63 21.88 -8.99
N SER A 99 5.60 22.25 -9.82
CA SER A 99 6.89 21.53 -9.91
C SER A 99 7.67 21.51 -8.60
N THR A 100 7.41 22.46 -7.69
CA THR A 100 7.96 22.53 -6.32
C THR A 100 7.19 21.67 -5.31
N GLY A 101 6.12 21.02 -5.75
CA GLY A 101 5.30 20.15 -4.94
C GLY A 101 4.43 20.87 -3.91
N GLN A 102 3.91 22.05 -4.28
CA GLN A 102 2.89 22.77 -3.54
C GLN A 102 1.55 22.65 -4.26
N VAL A 103 0.47 22.53 -3.50
CA VAL A 103 -0.90 22.52 -4.03
C VAL A 103 -1.36 23.96 -4.10
N SER A 104 -1.95 24.36 -5.23
CA SER A 104 -2.49 25.72 -5.39
C SER A 104 -3.68 25.94 -4.46
N ASP A 105 -3.77 27.13 -3.84
CA ASP A 105 -4.91 27.54 -3.01
C ASP A 105 -6.25 27.57 -3.76
N SER A 106 -6.23 27.55 -5.10
CA SER A 106 -7.41 27.44 -5.96
C SER A 106 -7.96 26.00 -6.07
N SER A 107 -7.25 25.01 -5.53
CA SER A 107 -7.63 23.60 -5.59
C SER A 107 -8.72 23.27 -4.57
N PRO A 108 -9.49 22.17 -4.77
CA PRO A 108 -10.47 21.74 -3.81
C PRO A 108 -9.87 21.53 -2.40
N SER A 109 -10.63 21.87 -1.35
CA SER A 109 -10.16 21.77 0.04
C SER A 109 -9.70 20.37 0.44
N TRP A 110 -10.31 19.32 -0.14
CA TRP A 110 -9.91 17.93 0.09
C TRP A 110 -8.50 17.59 -0.45
N CYS A 111 -7.91 18.38 -1.35
CA CYS A 111 -6.54 18.19 -1.82
C CYS A 111 -5.49 18.39 -0.72
N HIS A 112 -5.85 19.16 0.31
CA HIS A 112 -4.99 19.42 1.47
C HIS A 112 -5.28 18.49 2.65
N ALA A 113 -6.33 17.66 2.56
CA ALA A 113 -6.67 16.75 3.63
C ALA A 113 -5.51 15.78 3.89
N PRO A 114 -5.25 15.40 5.15
CA PRO A 114 -4.37 14.28 5.45
C PRO A 114 -5.11 12.95 5.32
N PHE A 115 -4.41 11.87 5.02
CA PHE A 115 -5.00 10.53 4.89
C PHE A 115 -3.96 9.43 5.07
N ASP A 116 -4.34 8.36 5.75
CA ASP A 116 -3.48 7.21 5.99
C ASP A 116 -3.91 6.00 5.15
N PRO A 117 -3.13 5.59 4.12
CA PRO A 117 -3.43 4.39 3.36
C PRO A 117 -3.21 3.08 4.15
N GLU A 118 -2.48 3.15 5.27
CA GLU A 118 -2.18 2.01 6.16
C GLU A 118 -3.00 2.10 7.47
N GLY A 119 -4.13 2.82 7.42
CA GLY A 119 -5.02 3.02 8.56
C GLY A 119 -5.68 1.74 9.08
N ILE A 120 -6.55 1.92 10.06
CA ILE A 120 -7.17 0.82 10.82
C ILE A 120 -7.98 -0.10 9.91
N LEU A 121 -8.75 0.50 8.99
CA LEU A 121 -9.64 -0.26 8.12
C LEU A 121 -8.87 -1.03 7.03
N SER A 122 -7.76 -0.46 6.54
CA SER A 122 -6.84 -1.09 5.58
C SER A 122 -6.10 -2.28 6.22
N SER A 123 -5.73 -2.16 7.49
CA SER A 123 -5.09 -3.22 8.28
C SER A 123 -5.96 -4.48 8.39
N ILE A 124 -7.29 -4.35 8.46
CA ILE A 124 -8.21 -5.50 8.49
C ILE A 124 -8.10 -6.31 7.19
N THR A 125 -8.16 -5.65 6.05
CA THR A 125 -8.03 -6.31 4.75
C THR A 125 -6.61 -6.80 4.49
N ALA A 126 -5.58 -6.14 5.01
CA ALA A 126 -4.21 -6.64 4.98
C ALA A 126 -4.08 -7.97 5.76
N ALA A 127 -4.72 -8.08 6.92
CA ALA A 127 -4.76 -9.34 7.68
C ALA A 127 -5.46 -10.46 6.88
N VAL A 128 -6.54 -10.15 6.15
CA VAL A 128 -7.20 -11.11 5.26
C VAL A 128 -6.26 -11.55 4.12
N SER A 129 -5.55 -10.63 3.48
CA SER A 129 -4.51 -10.96 2.48
C SER A 129 -3.43 -11.88 3.04
N CYS A 130 -3.00 -11.68 4.29
CA CYS A 130 -2.05 -12.57 4.97
C CYS A 130 -2.64 -13.97 5.17
N ILE A 131 -3.91 -14.09 5.57
CA ILE A 131 -4.59 -15.40 5.69
C ILE A 131 -4.67 -16.09 4.32
N ILE A 132 -4.96 -15.35 3.25
CA ILE A 132 -4.95 -15.89 1.88
C ILE A 132 -3.55 -16.41 1.53
N GLY A 133 -2.49 -15.62 1.77
CA GLY A 133 -1.11 -16.04 1.54
C GLY A 133 -0.71 -17.28 2.35
N LEU A 134 -1.17 -17.39 3.59
CA LEU A 134 -0.96 -18.58 4.42
C LEU A 134 -1.54 -19.84 3.77
N GLN A 135 -2.66 -19.74 3.06
CA GLN A 135 -3.23 -20.89 2.34
C GLN A 135 -2.37 -21.35 1.17
N TYR A 136 -1.74 -20.42 0.45
CA TYR A 136 -0.75 -20.78 -0.59
C TYR A 136 0.45 -21.50 0.04
N GLY A 137 0.91 -21.04 1.22
CA GLY A 137 1.97 -21.68 1.99
C GLY A 137 1.60 -23.08 2.50
N HIS A 138 0.37 -23.28 2.99
CA HIS A 138 -0.09 -24.61 3.40
C HIS A 138 -0.11 -25.60 2.24
N ILE A 139 -0.55 -25.16 1.05
CA ILE A 139 -0.51 -25.97 -0.17
C ILE A 139 0.94 -26.36 -0.50
N LEU A 140 1.88 -25.42 -0.41
CA LEU A 140 3.29 -25.68 -0.65
C LEU A 140 3.85 -26.73 0.32
N ALA A 141 3.50 -26.64 1.60
CA ALA A 141 4.06 -27.50 2.64
C ALA A 141 3.48 -28.92 2.65
N HIS A 142 2.19 -29.09 2.34
CA HIS A 142 1.49 -30.37 2.53
C HIS A 142 1.34 -31.21 1.26
N LEU A 143 1.25 -30.59 0.09
CA LEU A 143 1.19 -31.33 -1.18
C LEU A 143 2.61 -31.56 -1.65
N GLU A 144 3.02 -32.80 -1.92
CA GLU A 144 4.35 -33.09 -2.46
C GLU A 144 4.42 -32.97 -3.99
N ASP A 145 3.30 -33.24 -4.67
CA ASP A 145 3.23 -33.21 -6.14
C ASP A 145 3.18 -31.78 -6.73
N HIS A 146 4.07 -31.52 -7.68
CA HIS A 146 4.15 -30.25 -8.41
C HIS A 146 2.85 -29.92 -9.15
N ARG A 147 2.25 -30.92 -9.82
CA ARG A 147 1.03 -30.72 -10.62
C ARG A 147 -0.17 -30.45 -9.72
N GLY A 148 -0.25 -31.16 -8.60
CA GLY A 148 -1.22 -30.92 -7.52
C GLY A 148 -1.13 -29.49 -6.97
N ARG A 149 0.06 -28.99 -6.65
CA ARG A 149 0.28 -27.61 -6.16
C ARG A 149 -0.22 -26.57 -7.16
N ILE A 150 0.22 -26.69 -8.41
CA ILE A 150 -0.12 -25.75 -9.49
C ILE A 150 -1.63 -25.70 -9.70
N ASN A 151 -2.31 -26.86 -9.75
CA ASN A 151 -3.76 -26.91 -9.95
C ASN A 151 -4.53 -26.22 -8.82
N HIS A 152 -4.11 -26.39 -7.55
CA HIS A 152 -4.77 -25.73 -6.42
C HIS A 152 -4.52 -24.22 -6.39
N TRP A 153 -3.28 -23.78 -6.62
CA TRP A 153 -2.96 -22.35 -6.67
C TRP A 153 -3.65 -21.66 -7.84
N LEU A 154 -3.69 -22.31 -9.01
CA LEU A 154 -4.41 -21.80 -10.17
C LEU A 154 -5.92 -21.72 -9.88
N GLY A 155 -6.50 -22.76 -9.29
CA GLY A 155 -7.90 -22.78 -8.89
C GLY A 155 -8.26 -21.63 -7.94
N PHE A 156 -7.46 -21.40 -6.89
CA PHE A 156 -7.67 -20.27 -5.98
C PHE A 156 -7.44 -18.91 -6.65
N SER A 157 -6.39 -18.76 -7.46
CA SER A 157 -6.08 -17.51 -8.15
C SER A 157 -7.20 -17.11 -9.12
N VAL A 158 -7.68 -18.05 -9.93
CA VAL A 158 -8.77 -17.81 -10.89
C VAL A 158 -10.08 -17.51 -10.15
N SER A 159 -10.35 -18.21 -9.05
CA SER A 159 -11.55 -17.95 -8.23
C SER A 159 -11.54 -16.54 -7.65
N PHE A 160 -10.41 -16.08 -7.10
CA PHE A 160 -10.28 -14.72 -6.60
C PHE A 160 -10.31 -13.67 -7.70
N LEU A 161 -9.73 -13.95 -8.87
CA LEU A 161 -9.79 -13.06 -10.02
C LEU A 161 -11.25 -12.87 -10.47
N ALA A 162 -12.00 -13.97 -10.61
CA ALA A 162 -13.40 -13.96 -11.00
C ALA A 162 -14.26 -13.22 -9.97
N LEU A 163 -14.07 -13.50 -8.68
CA LEU A 163 -14.83 -12.85 -7.61
C LEU A 163 -14.49 -11.35 -7.49
N GLY A 164 -13.22 -10.98 -7.64
CA GLY A 164 -12.78 -9.58 -7.61
C GLY A 164 -13.37 -8.77 -8.76
N TRP A 165 -13.37 -9.33 -9.98
CA TRP A 165 -14.02 -8.71 -11.13
C TRP A 165 -15.53 -8.63 -10.99
N PHE A 166 -16.16 -9.69 -10.47
CA PHE A 166 -17.60 -9.69 -10.19
C PHE A 166 -18.00 -8.56 -9.23
N LEU A 167 -17.26 -8.38 -8.14
CA LEU A 167 -17.48 -7.27 -7.20
C LEU A 167 -17.25 -5.90 -7.82
N ALA A 168 -16.25 -5.77 -8.71
CA ALA A 168 -16.01 -4.54 -9.44
C ALA A 168 -17.21 -4.15 -10.32
N ILE A 169 -17.84 -5.14 -10.97
CA ILE A 169 -19.04 -4.93 -11.81
C ILE A 169 -20.27 -4.61 -10.95
N LEU A 170 -20.39 -5.22 -9.77
CA LEU A 170 -21.49 -4.96 -8.82
C LEU A 170 -21.45 -3.57 -8.15
N GLY A 171 -20.44 -2.75 -8.44
CA GLY A 171 -20.36 -1.37 -7.95
C GLY A 171 -19.39 -1.17 -6.78
N ILE A 172 -18.50 -2.12 -6.50
CA ILE A 172 -17.38 -1.94 -5.57
C ILE A 172 -16.09 -1.73 -6.39
N PRO A 173 -15.80 -0.49 -6.85
CA PRO A 173 -14.64 -0.23 -7.70
C PRO A 173 -13.34 -0.54 -6.95
N PRO A 174 -12.31 -1.05 -7.65
CA PRO A 174 -11.03 -1.34 -7.03
C PRO A 174 -10.32 -0.03 -6.65
N ASN A 175 -10.22 0.24 -5.36
CA ASN A 175 -9.50 1.37 -4.80
C ASN A 175 -8.30 0.89 -3.97
N LYS A 176 -7.10 1.32 -4.38
CA LYS A 176 -5.82 1.00 -3.73
C LYS A 176 -5.67 1.69 -2.38
N SER A 177 -6.04 2.96 -2.27
CA SER A 177 -5.85 3.76 -1.06
C SER A 177 -6.74 3.33 0.10
N LEU A 178 -7.93 2.81 -0.21
CA LEU A 178 -8.86 2.24 0.77
C LEU A 178 -8.69 0.73 0.95
N TYR A 179 -7.83 0.11 0.13
CA TYR A 179 -7.63 -1.33 0.05
C TYR A 179 -8.96 -2.11 0.01
N THR A 180 -9.86 -1.68 -0.88
CA THR A 180 -11.21 -2.28 -1.04
C THR A 180 -11.17 -3.79 -1.27
N VAL A 181 -12.24 -4.51 -0.90
CA VAL A 181 -12.34 -5.96 -1.06
C VAL A 181 -12.12 -6.42 -2.51
N SER A 182 -12.65 -5.70 -3.51
CA SER A 182 -12.42 -6.02 -4.92
C SER A 182 -10.95 -5.87 -5.30
N TYR A 183 -10.29 -4.78 -4.87
CA TYR A 183 -8.85 -4.58 -5.07
C TYR A 183 -8.01 -5.66 -4.37
N MET A 184 -8.33 -6.01 -3.13
CA MET A 184 -7.66 -7.05 -2.36
C MET A 184 -7.70 -8.40 -3.09
N LEU A 185 -8.87 -8.81 -3.58
CA LEU A 185 -9.04 -10.07 -4.31
C LEU A 185 -8.29 -10.09 -5.63
N LEU A 186 -8.36 -9.00 -6.40
CA LEU A 186 -7.61 -8.87 -7.67
C LEU A 186 -6.09 -8.90 -7.43
N SER A 187 -5.61 -8.20 -6.41
CA SER A 187 -4.20 -8.20 -6.02
C SER A 187 -3.74 -9.57 -5.53
N SER A 188 -4.57 -10.25 -4.73
CA SER A 188 -4.30 -11.62 -4.25
C SER A 188 -4.27 -12.64 -5.40
N ALA A 189 -5.11 -12.47 -6.41
CA ALA A 189 -5.08 -13.30 -7.61
C ALA A 189 -3.79 -13.06 -8.42
N ALA A 190 -3.41 -11.79 -8.62
CA ALA A 190 -2.20 -11.43 -9.34
C ALA A 190 -0.94 -11.94 -8.63
N SER A 191 -0.88 -11.83 -7.29
CA SER A 191 0.22 -12.37 -6.50
C SER A 191 0.26 -13.90 -6.54
N GLY A 192 -0.88 -14.58 -6.49
CA GLY A 192 -0.98 -16.03 -6.63
C GLY A 192 -0.48 -16.55 -7.99
N ILE A 193 -0.88 -15.89 -9.09
CA ILE A 193 -0.40 -16.21 -10.45
C ILE A 193 1.10 -15.95 -10.57
N THR A 194 1.58 -14.84 -10.03
CA THR A 194 3.02 -14.50 -10.04
C THR A 194 3.82 -15.52 -9.25
N PHE A 195 3.34 -15.91 -8.07
CA PHE A 195 3.95 -16.93 -7.24
C PHE A 195 4.01 -18.28 -7.97
N MET A 196 2.92 -18.70 -8.61
CA MET A 196 2.89 -19.91 -9.44
C MET A 196 3.89 -19.84 -10.61
N ALA A 197 3.98 -18.71 -11.30
CA ALA A 197 4.91 -18.53 -12.40
C ALA A 197 6.38 -18.63 -11.93
N LEU A 198 6.71 -18.00 -10.81
CA LEU A 198 8.04 -18.08 -10.19
C LEU A 198 8.35 -19.51 -9.73
N TYR A 199 7.38 -20.21 -9.14
CA TYR A 199 7.53 -21.60 -8.73
C TYR A 199 7.85 -22.52 -9.92
N VAL A 200 7.10 -22.39 -11.01
CA VAL A 200 7.35 -23.17 -12.24
C VAL A 200 8.73 -22.85 -12.82
N LEU A 201 9.12 -21.57 -12.86
CA LEU A 201 10.43 -21.16 -13.38
C LEU A 201 11.60 -21.73 -12.54
N VAL A 202 11.50 -21.65 -11.22
CA VAL A 202 12.61 -21.99 -10.30
C VAL A 202 12.63 -23.48 -9.97
N ASP A 203 11.50 -24.04 -9.56
CA ASP A 203 11.42 -25.40 -9.01
C ASP A 203 11.14 -26.45 -10.07
N VAL A 204 10.39 -26.13 -11.14
CA VAL A 204 10.10 -27.09 -12.23
C VAL A 204 11.16 -27.01 -13.34
N TYR A 205 11.47 -25.80 -13.83
CA TYR A 205 12.45 -25.61 -14.91
C TYR A 205 13.89 -25.42 -14.41
N GLY A 206 14.13 -25.32 -13.10
CA GLY A 206 15.48 -25.29 -12.53
C GLY A 206 16.31 -24.02 -12.81
N HIS A 207 15.70 -22.90 -13.22
CA HIS A 207 16.40 -21.67 -13.62
C HIS A 207 16.93 -20.84 -12.42
N ARG A 208 17.63 -21.47 -11.48
CA ARG A 208 18.08 -20.85 -10.21
C ARG A 208 19.05 -19.68 -10.38
N ARG A 209 19.84 -19.64 -11.46
CA ARG A 209 20.80 -18.56 -11.69
C ARG A 209 20.13 -17.20 -11.88
N LEU A 210 18.99 -17.17 -12.58
CA LEU A 210 18.24 -15.93 -12.83
C LEU A 210 17.65 -15.37 -11.53
N THR A 211 17.23 -16.24 -10.61
CA THR A 211 16.56 -15.85 -9.37
C THR A 211 17.50 -15.66 -8.18
N SER A 212 18.79 -15.94 -8.32
CA SER A 212 19.78 -15.77 -7.24
C SER A 212 19.82 -14.32 -6.69
N ALA A 213 19.71 -13.32 -7.57
CA ALA A 213 19.62 -11.92 -7.15
C ALA A 213 18.33 -11.62 -6.36
N LEU A 214 17.21 -12.18 -6.78
CA LEU A 214 15.91 -12.03 -6.10
C LEU A 214 15.91 -12.75 -4.74
N GLU A 215 16.54 -13.92 -4.66
CA GLU A 215 16.71 -14.68 -3.42
C GLU A 215 17.53 -13.88 -2.39
N TRP A 216 18.67 -13.31 -2.82
CA TRP A 216 19.49 -12.47 -1.96
C TRP A 216 18.74 -11.24 -1.44
N MET A 217 18.04 -10.54 -2.34
CA MET A 217 17.20 -9.40 -1.99
C MET A 217 16.09 -9.80 -1.00
N GLY A 218 15.47 -10.97 -1.19
CA GLY A 218 14.44 -11.50 -0.30
C GLY A 218 14.94 -11.79 1.12
N LYS A 219 16.09 -12.46 1.25
CA LYS A 219 16.70 -12.79 2.55
C LYS A 219 17.11 -11.56 3.36
N HIS A 220 17.44 -10.45 2.68
CA HIS A 220 17.86 -9.19 3.31
C HIS A 220 16.83 -8.05 3.20
N SER A 221 15.57 -8.38 2.94
CA SER A 221 14.50 -7.41 2.66
C SER A 221 14.35 -6.31 3.73
N LEU A 222 14.32 -6.67 5.02
CA LEU A 222 14.23 -5.69 6.12
C LEU A 222 15.45 -4.76 6.18
N SER A 223 16.65 -5.30 6.01
CA SER A 223 17.89 -4.49 6.01
C SER A 223 17.91 -3.52 4.84
N ILE A 224 17.52 -3.97 3.64
CA ILE A 224 17.43 -3.14 2.44
C ILE A 224 16.38 -2.04 2.63
N PHE A 225 15.21 -2.38 3.19
CA PHE A 225 14.15 -1.41 3.47
C PHE A 225 14.67 -0.28 4.35
N VAL A 226 15.27 -0.60 5.51
CA VAL A 226 15.81 0.41 6.44
C VAL A 226 16.93 1.24 5.80
N LEU A 227 17.83 0.61 5.04
CA LEU A 227 18.94 1.32 4.39
C LEU A 227 18.45 2.36 3.37
N VAL A 228 17.41 2.01 2.60
CA VAL A 228 16.88 2.86 1.53
C VAL A 228 15.88 3.88 2.08
N SER A 229 14.90 3.46 2.87
CA SER A 229 13.82 4.34 3.37
C SER A 229 14.33 5.42 4.29
N SER A 230 15.31 5.10 5.13
CA SER A 230 15.84 6.03 6.14
C SER A 230 16.95 6.92 5.60
N ASN A 231 17.18 6.95 4.29
CA ASN A 231 18.31 7.64 3.64
C ASN A 231 19.70 7.27 4.22
N LEU A 232 19.80 6.19 4.99
CA LEU A 232 21.05 5.73 5.60
C LEU A 232 22.10 5.44 4.53
N ALA A 233 21.69 4.86 3.40
CA ALA A 233 22.56 4.66 2.25
C ALA A 233 23.08 5.99 1.68
N VAL A 234 22.22 7.00 1.55
CA VAL A 234 22.60 8.33 1.03
C VAL A 234 23.56 9.02 1.99
N ILE A 235 23.27 8.98 3.30
CA ILE A 235 24.13 9.54 4.35
C ILE A 235 25.47 8.81 4.40
N ALA A 236 25.51 7.49 4.24
CA ALA A 236 26.77 6.75 4.21
C ALA A 236 27.63 7.12 2.98
N ILE A 237 27.01 7.25 1.81
CA ILE A 237 27.71 7.61 0.56
C ILE A 237 28.19 9.07 0.58
N GLN A 238 27.38 9.99 1.12
CA GLN A 238 27.74 11.41 1.23
C GLN A 238 28.68 11.69 2.42
N GLY A 239 28.50 10.98 3.52
CA GLY A 239 29.28 11.14 4.75
C GLY A 239 30.67 10.53 4.67
N PHE A 240 30.94 9.62 3.72
CA PHE A 240 32.28 9.15 3.45
C PHE A 240 33.02 10.16 2.55
N TYR A 241 33.84 11.00 3.19
CA TYR A 241 34.61 12.04 2.51
C TYR A 241 36.09 11.94 2.86
N TRP A 242 36.95 12.26 1.88
CA TRP A 242 38.39 12.22 2.09
C TRP A 242 38.92 13.59 2.49
N ARG A 243 39.26 13.75 3.78
CA ARG A 243 39.96 14.90 4.39
C ARG A 243 39.18 16.22 4.42
N LYS A 244 38.33 16.51 3.43
CA LYS A 244 37.44 17.67 3.35
C LYS A 244 36.04 17.25 2.89
N PRO A 245 34.97 17.89 3.40
CA PRO A 245 33.57 17.56 3.08
C PRO A 245 33.15 17.86 1.64
N GLU A 246 34.00 18.53 0.85
CA GLU A 246 33.79 18.76 -0.58
C GLU A 246 34.18 17.54 -1.44
N ASN A 247 34.99 16.63 -0.89
CA ASN A 247 35.53 15.46 -1.59
C ASN A 247 34.74 14.19 -1.25
N ASN A 248 33.43 14.25 -1.44
CA ASN A 248 32.52 13.13 -1.22
C ASN A 248 32.58 12.13 -2.39
N ILE A 249 32.24 10.87 -2.13
CA ILE A 249 32.19 9.81 -3.16
C ILE A 249 31.33 10.23 -4.36
N ILE A 250 30.21 10.92 -4.12
CA ILE A 250 29.33 11.41 -5.18
C ILE A 250 30.05 12.38 -6.11
N HIS A 251 30.80 13.34 -5.56
CA HIS A 251 31.56 14.30 -6.36
C HIS A 251 32.65 13.60 -7.19
N LEU A 252 33.25 12.54 -6.64
CA LEU A 252 34.24 11.72 -7.32
C LEU A 252 33.64 10.87 -8.45
N ILE A 253 32.42 10.34 -8.28
CA ILE A 253 31.69 9.63 -9.35
C ILE A 253 31.25 10.61 -10.44
N VAL A 254 30.67 11.75 -10.07
CA VAL A 254 30.17 12.76 -11.02
C VAL A 254 31.31 13.34 -11.85
N SER A 255 32.44 13.70 -11.22
CA SER A 255 33.64 14.18 -11.94
C SER A 255 34.22 13.14 -12.90
N ARG A 256 34.14 11.84 -12.59
CA ARG A 256 34.55 10.77 -13.52
C ARG A 256 33.58 10.55 -14.69
N PHE A 257 32.28 10.76 -14.49
CA PHE A 257 31.30 10.64 -15.58
C PHE A 257 31.30 11.86 -16.51
N HIS A 258 31.63 13.05 -16.01
CA HIS A 258 31.68 14.28 -16.80
C HIS A 258 33.00 14.48 -17.57
N GLN A 259 33.98 13.60 -17.37
CA GLN A 259 35.25 13.54 -18.11
C GLN A 259 35.25 12.54 -19.29
N LYS A 260 34.09 11.96 -19.62
CA LYS A 260 33.85 11.21 -20.87
C LYS A 260 32.88 11.99 -21.75
#